data_AF-A0A2V5Q436-F1
#
_entry.id   AF-A0A2V5Q436-F1
#
_cell.length_a   1.000
_cell.length_b   1.000
_cell.length_c   1.000
_cell.angle_alpha   90.00
_cell.angle_beta   90.00
_cell.angle_gamma   90.00
#
_symmetry.space_group_name_H-M   'P 1'
#
loop_
_entity.id
_entity.type
_entity.pdbx_description
1 polymer ?
#
loop_
_entity_poly.entity_id
_entity_poly.type
_entity_poly.pdbx_seq_one_letter_code
_entity_poly.pdbx_strand_id
1 'polypeptide(L)'
;MSTTITESKAKQDYKVADNSLADFGRREISIAEKEMPGLMAIREKYAPQKPLAGVRITGSLHMTIQTAVLIETLTDLGANVRWASCNIFSTQDHAAAAIAKRGISV
;
A
#
# COMPACT_ATOMS: atom_id res chain seq x y z
N MET A 1 -36.87 -19.45 14.61
CA MET A 1 -36.21 -19.26 13.31
C MET A 1 -34.78 -18.84 13.60
N SER A 2 -33.83 -19.76 13.37
CA SER A 2 -32.41 -19.54 13.62
C SER A 2 -31.87 -18.61 12.54
N THR A 3 -31.56 -17.37 12.89
CA THR A 3 -30.92 -16.43 11.97
C THR A 3 -29.44 -16.80 11.90
N THR A 4 -29.09 -17.58 10.89
CA THR A 4 -27.70 -17.86 10.53
C THR A 4 -27.05 -16.53 10.14
N ILE A 5 -26.18 -15.99 11.00
CA ILE A 5 -25.29 -14.89 10.63
C ILE A 5 -24.28 -15.50 9.66
N THR A 6 -24.50 -15.29 8.36
CA THR A 6 -23.48 -15.56 7.36
C THR A 6 -22.34 -14.58 7.63
N GLU A 7 -21.26 -15.07 8.26
CA GLU A 7 -20.00 -14.32 8.35
C GLU A 7 -19.61 -13.91 6.94
N SER A 8 -19.67 -12.60 6.65
CA SER A 8 -19.16 -12.11 5.38
C SER A 8 -17.66 -12.37 5.40
N LYS A 9 -17.18 -13.34 4.61
CA LYS A 9 -15.78 -13.41 4.21
C LYS A 9 -15.35 -11.98 3.89
N ALA A 10 -14.42 -11.42 4.66
CA ALA A 10 -13.92 -10.08 4.45
C ALA A 10 -13.56 -9.96 2.97
N LYS A 11 -14.34 -9.15 2.26
CA LYS A 11 -14.22 -9.01 0.81
C LYS A 11 -12.78 -8.61 0.53
N GLN A 12 -12.03 -9.39 -0.24
CA GLN A 12 -10.71 -8.99 -0.69
C GLN A 12 -10.86 -7.64 -1.41
N ASP A 13 -10.38 -6.58 -0.78
CA ASP A 13 -10.58 -5.20 -1.23
C ASP A 13 -9.35 -4.70 -1.97
N TYR A 14 -8.82 -5.53 -2.88
CA TYR A 14 -7.70 -5.26 -3.77
C TYR A 14 -7.79 -6.15 -5.02
N LYS A 15 -7.12 -5.77 -6.11
CA LYS A 15 -7.01 -6.57 -7.33
C LYS A 15 -5.62 -6.43 -7.96
N VAL A 16 -4.78 -7.43 -7.74
CA VAL A 16 -3.42 -7.52 -8.29
C VAL A 16 -3.27 -8.75 -9.19
N ALA A 17 -2.19 -8.80 -9.98
CA ALA A 17 -1.94 -9.90 -10.92
C ALA A 17 -1.60 -11.22 -10.22
N ASP A 18 -0.63 -11.20 -9.28
CA ASP A 18 -0.21 -12.38 -8.53
C ASP A 18 0.25 -12.03 -7.10
N ASN A 19 -0.47 -12.56 -6.11
CA ASN A 19 -0.16 -12.37 -4.69
C ASN A 19 1.12 -13.08 -4.23
N SER A 20 1.58 -14.11 -4.95
CA SER A 20 2.77 -14.88 -4.58
C SER A 20 4.06 -14.03 -4.61
N LEU A 21 4.02 -12.93 -5.38
CA LEU A 21 5.14 -12.02 -5.57
C LEU A 21 5.40 -11.07 -4.39
N ALA A 22 4.54 -11.06 -3.37
CA ALA A 22 4.60 -10.09 -2.29
C ALA A 22 5.94 -10.10 -1.51
N ASP A 23 6.54 -11.27 -1.30
CA ASP A 23 7.83 -11.36 -0.58
C ASP A 23 9.01 -10.90 -1.44
N PHE A 24 8.92 -11.05 -2.76
CA PHE A 24 9.86 -10.43 -3.69
C PHE A 24 9.73 -8.91 -3.67
N GLY A 25 8.51 -8.40 -3.85
CA GLY A 25 8.25 -6.96 -3.81
C GLY A 25 8.63 -6.34 -2.46
N ARG A 26 8.48 -7.07 -1.34
CA ARG A 26 8.92 -6.56 -0.05
C ARG A 26 10.42 -6.33 0.00
N ARG A 27 11.22 -7.26 -0.52
CA ARG A 27 12.69 -7.14 -0.58
C ARG A 27 13.12 -5.94 -1.40
N GLU A 28 12.50 -5.72 -2.56
CA GLU A 28 12.80 -4.55 -3.39
C GLU A 28 12.37 -3.24 -2.75
N ILE A 29 11.24 -3.21 -2.04
CA ILE A 29 10.84 -2.01 -1.28
C ILE A 29 11.87 -1.68 -0.20
N SER A 30 12.39 -2.67 0.54
CA SER A 30 13.45 -2.44 1.53
C SER A 30 14.77 -1.95 0.92
N ILE A 31 15.04 -2.27 -0.36
CA ILE A 31 16.17 -1.69 -1.09
C ILE A 31 15.85 -0.24 -1.46
N ALA A 32 14.66 0.02 -2.01
CA ALA A 32 14.26 1.37 -2.42
C ALA A 32 14.17 2.35 -1.25
N GLU A 33 13.81 1.92 -0.04
CA GLU A 33 13.83 2.76 1.16
C GLU A 33 15.22 3.37 1.42
N LYS A 34 16.30 2.64 1.13
CA LYS A 34 17.68 3.15 1.25
C LYS A 34 18.01 4.22 0.22
N GLU A 35 17.40 4.15 -0.97
CA GLU A 35 17.58 5.09 -2.07
C GLU A 35 16.58 6.26 -2.03
N MET A 36 15.69 6.31 -1.02
CA MET A 36 14.67 7.34 -0.86
C MET A 36 14.79 8.06 0.50
N PRO A 37 15.96 8.64 0.83
CA PRO A 37 16.22 9.21 2.15
C PRO A 37 15.27 10.35 2.52
N GLY A 38 14.79 11.11 1.53
CA GLY A 38 13.81 12.18 1.76
C GLY A 38 12.47 11.67 2.32
N LEU A 39 11.94 10.56 1.77
CA LEU A 39 10.70 9.96 2.29
C LEU A 39 10.93 9.32 3.65
N MET A 40 12.09 8.68 3.86
CA MET A 40 12.40 8.07 5.15
C MET A 40 12.54 9.11 6.26
N ALA A 41 13.17 10.25 5.97
CA ALA A 41 13.25 11.37 6.92
C ALA A 41 11.87 11.96 7.24
N ILE A 42 10.98 12.08 6.25
CA ILE A 42 9.58 12.51 6.48
C ILE A 42 8.86 11.51 7.38
N ARG A 43 9.01 10.20 7.11
CA ARG A 43 8.40 9.12 7.90
C ARG A 43 8.89 9.19 9.35
N GLU A 44 10.19 9.24 9.57
CA GLU A 44 10.80 9.33 10.91
C GLU A 44 10.31 10.56 11.68
N LYS A 45 10.29 11.73 11.03
CA LYS A 45 9.92 13.00 11.68
C LYS A 45 8.44 13.07 12.06
N TYR A 46 7.54 12.59 11.19
CA TYR A 46 6.10 12.86 11.31
C TYR A 46 5.25 11.64 11.65
N ALA A 47 5.73 10.41 11.52
CA ALA A 47 4.96 9.22 11.91
C ALA A 47 4.49 9.25 13.38
N PRO A 48 5.26 9.73 14.37
CA PRO A 48 4.77 9.84 15.75
C PRO A 48 3.61 10.84 15.92
N GLN A 49 3.57 11.87 15.07
CA GLN A 49 2.55 12.93 15.12
C GLN A 49 1.26 12.55 14.40
N LYS A 50 1.30 11.51 13.55
CA LYS A 50 0.18 11.05 12.72
C LYS A 50 -0.60 12.19 12.05
N PRO A 51 0.06 13.11 11.31
CA PRO A 51 -0.59 14.31 10.79
C PRO A 51 -1.70 14.03 9.76
N LEU A 52 -1.73 12.82 9.19
CA LEU A 52 -2.74 12.39 8.24
C LEU A 52 -3.82 11.50 8.88
N ALA A 53 -3.88 11.42 10.21
CA ALA A 53 -4.90 10.64 10.92
C ALA A 53 -6.31 11.00 10.45
N GLY A 54 -7.07 9.99 10.03
CA GLY A 54 -8.45 10.15 9.54
C GLY A 54 -8.58 10.67 8.10
N VAL A 55 -7.48 11.05 7.45
CA VAL A 55 -7.49 11.47 6.05
C VAL A 55 -7.64 10.24 5.14
N ARG A 56 -8.55 10.33 4.17
CA ARG A 56 -8.73 9.30 3.13
C ARG A 56 -8.08 9.77 1.84
N ILE A 57 -7.13 9.00 1.33
CA ILE A 57 -6.34 9.33 0.13
C ILE A 57 -6.58 8.28 -0.94
N THR A 58 -7.00 8.71 -2.12
CA THR A 58 -7.03 7.88 -3.34
C THR A 58 -5.92 8.34 -4.27
N GLY A 59 -4.98 7.46 -4.59
CA GLY A 59 -3.92 7.74 -5.55
C GLY A 59 -4.18 7.11 -6.92
N SER A 60 -3.86 7.86 -7.98
CA SER A 60 -3.79 7.37 -9.36
C SER A 60 -2.41 7.73 -9.93
N LEU A 61 -1.44 6.84 -9.70
CA LEU A 61 -0.03 7.02 -10.06
C LEU A 61 0.56 5.64 -10.35
N HIS A 62 1.61 5.57 -11.17
CA HIS A 62 2.28 4.31 -11.51
C HIS A 62 2.53 3.45 -10.27
N MET A 63 2.03 2.21 -10.27
CA MET A 63 2.16 1.31 -9.13
C MET A 63 3.52 0.58 -9.17
N THR A 64 4.58 1.31 -8.84
CA THR A 64 5.97 0.82 -8.79
C THR A 64 6.46 0.60 -7.36
N ILE A 65 7.66 0.05 -7.22
CA ILE A 65 8.38 -0.06 -5.94
C ILE A 65 8.52 1.30 -5.23
N GLN A 66 8.86 2.37 -5.95
CA GLN A 66 9.02 3.70 -5.36
C GLN A 66 7.69 4.27 -4.86
N THR A 67 6.62 4.05 -5.62
CA THR A 67 5.26 4.43 -5.20
C THR A 67 4.81 3.63 -3.99
N ALA A 68 5.22 2.37 -3.85
CA ALA A 68 4.98 1.60 -2.64
C ALA A 68 5.60 2.28 -1.41
N VAL A 69 6.86 2.75 -1.48
CA VAL A 69 7.48 3.53 -0.39
C VAL A 69 6.67 4.79 -0.03
N LEU A 70 6.13 5.49 -1.04
CA LEU A 70 5.24 6.63 -0.83
C LEU A 70 3.93 6.23 -0.12
N ILE A 71 3.25 5.19 -0.59
CA ILE A 71 1.99 4.67 -0.01
C ILE A 71 2.20 4.29 1.46
N GLU A 72 3.29 3.57 1.75
CA GLU A 72 3.64 3.16 3.10
C GLU A 72 3.93 4.36 4.00
N THR A 73 4.61 5.38 3.46
CA THR A 73 4.85 6.63 4.18
C THR A 73 3.53 7.32 4.53
N LEU A 74 2.63 7.52 3.56
CA LEU A 74 1.32 8.13 3.82
C LEU A 74 0.51 7.36 4.87
N THR A 75 0.55 6.03 4.80
CA THR A 75 -0.12 5.13 5.77
C THR A 75 0.50 5.27 7.16
N ASP A 76 1.82 5.29 7.26
CA ASP A 76 2.55 5.45 8.52
C ASP A 76 2.35 6.86 9.13
N LEU A 77 2.06 7.88 8.31
CA LEU A 77 1.63 9.20 8.75
C LEU A 77 0.15 9.25 9.18
N GLY A 78 -0.59 8.15 9.08
CA GLY A 78 -1.96 7.98 9.61
C GLY A 78 -3.09 7.99 8.58
N ALA A 79 -2.77 8.08 7.28
CA ALA A 79 -3.79 8.10 6.23
C ALA A 79 -4.43 6.73 5.99
N ASN A 80 -5.68 6.71 5.57
CA ASN A 80 -6.33 5.56 4.93
C ASN A 80 -6.16 5.68 3.42
N VAL A 81 -5.37 4.77 2.82
CA VAL A 81 -4.92 4.86 1.43
C VAL A 81 -5.60 3.81 0.56
N ARG A 82 -6.03 4.22 -0.63
CA ARG A 82 -6.39 3.35 -1.76
C ARG A 82 -5.63 3.78 -3.00
N TRP A 83 -5.25 2.85 -3.85
CA TRP A 83 -4.43 3.15 -5.01
C TRP A 83 -4.90 2.47 -6.28
N ALA A 84 -4.59 3.08 -7.43
CA ALA A 84 -4.69 2.49 -8.75
C ALA A 84 -3.54 3.01 -9.62
N SER A 85 -3.11 2.23 -10.61
CA SER A 85 -2.13 2.71 -11.59
C SER A 85 -2.80 3.64 -12.61
N CYS A 86 -2.13 4.73 -12.98
CA CYS A 86 -2.60 5.63 -14.04
C CYS A 86 -2.11 5.26 -15.45
N ASN A 87 -1.36 4.16 -15.58
CA ASN A 87 -0.94 3.62 -16.88
C ASN A 87 -1.02 2.08 -16.89
N ILE A 88 -1.54 1.53 -17.99
CA ILE A 88 -1.85 0.11 -18.16
C ILE A 88 -0.63 -0.83 -18.18
N PHE A 89 0.59 -0.30 -18.36
CA PHE A 89 1.83 -1.10 -18.43
C PHE A 89 2.86 -0.74 -17.36
N SER A 90 2.59 0.25 -16.51
CA SER A 90 3.59 0.74 -15.55
C SER A 90 3.56 0.04 -14.20
N THR A 91 2.54 -0.79 -13.94
CA THR A 91 2.45 -1.56 -12.70
C THR A 91 3.59 -2.57 -12.62
N GLN A 92 4.30 -2.53 -11.51
CA GLN A 92 5.20 -3.61 -11.11
C GLN A 92 4.41 -4.55 -10.19
N ASP A 93 4.05 -5.73 -10.69
CA ASP A 93 3.10 -6.62 -10.01
C ASP A 93 3.54 -7.05 -8.61
N HIS A 94 4.84 -7.24 -8.42
CA HIS A 94 5.43 -7.55 -7.13
C HIS A 94 5.28 -6.39 -6.12
N ALA A 95 5.36 -5.13 -6.58
CA ALA A 95 5.12 -3.96 -5.75
C ALA A 95 3.65 -3.89 -5.31
N ALA A 96 2.72 -4.10 -6.25
CA ALA A 96 1.29 -4.16 -5.98
C ALA A 96 0.95 -5.29 -4.99
N ALA A 97 1.51 -6.50 -5.20
CA ALA A 97 1.31 -7.63 -4.31
C ALA A 97 1.83 -7.36 -2.88
N ALA A 98 2.98 -6.69 -2.75
CA ALA A 98 3.52 -6.33 -1.44
C ALA A 98 2.63 -5.32 -0.69
N ILE A 99 2.09 -4.32 -1.40
CA ILE A 99 1.14 -3.36 -0.83
C ILE A 99 -0.19 -4.01 -0.46
N ALA A 100 -0.72 -4.89 -1.32
CA ALA A 100 -1.92 -5.67 -1.03
C ALA A 100 -1.75 -6.57 0.20
N LYS A 101 -0.58 -7.23 0.36
CA LYS A 101 -0.26 -8.06 1.54
C LYS A 101 -0.20 -7.26 2.84
N ARG A 102 0.09 -5.96 2.78
CA ARG A 102 -0.03 -5.04 3.93
C ARG A 102 -1.47 -4.66 4.29
N GLY A 103 -2.45 -5.10 3.51
CA GLY A 103 -3.86 -4.79 3.72
C GLY A 103 -4.30 -3.44 3.13
N ILE A 104 -3.51 -2.87 2.22
CA ILE A 104 -3.84 -1.62 1.52
C ILE A 104 -4.51 -1.96 0.18
N SER A 105 -5.61 -1.27 -0.14
CA SER A 105 -6.36 -1.48 -1.39
C SER A 105 -5.57 -0.95 -2.60
N VAL A 106 -5.24 -1.84 -3.53
CA VAL A 106 -4.50 -1.55 -4.77
C VAL A 106 -4.99 -2.42 -5.92
#